data_AF-A0A7Y2KHM1-F1
#
_entry.id   AF-A0A7Y2KHM1-F1
#
_cell.length_a   1.000
_cell.length_b   1.000
_cell.length_c   1.000
_cell.angle_alpha   90.00
_cell.angle_beta   90.00
_cell.angle_gamma   90.00
#
_symmetry.space_group_name_H-M   'P 1'
#
loop_
_entity.id
_entity.type
_entity.pdbx_description
1 polymer ?
#
loop_
_entity_poly.entity_id
_entity_poly.type
_entity_poly.pdbx_seq_one_letter_code
_entity_poly.pdbx_strand_id
1 'polypeptide(L)'
;MTLPRIRAICRMAAAGVVAACLVSCVPKPEPPVDPDVVVATVNGARISLKDLKTGIARIRGITPAVEVRHGTRTEVSRALRQLIERAVVLQEGKRLGVEVTREEVEEKVKRYRADFPPGGLEKALLQGGIDTEEWREDLRQSILYRKSADAIARPLAEVAEQEVKKVYRETYGKETRPERIRVRQFLFDSPEKAVRARKELTEGASPDSLVKQFSSAESEPLDIDLGFLTREELPEEVGEELFGLLAGDVSGVIRRDRTYSVFLVVRKSPSGPYSYAEKAPELRRDLLGQRREEAFRAWLDAEVGKAQVKVQEEIVAGLMERRK
;
A
#
# COMPACT_ATOMS: atom_id res chain seq x y z
N MET A 1 5.48 -113.55 -13.66
CA MET A 1 3.99 -113.58 -13.66
C MET A 1 3.47 -112.16 -13.44
N THR A 2 2.29 -111.85 -14.03
CA THR A 2 1.35 -110.77 -13.65
C THR A 2 1.82 -109.29 -13.54
N LEU A 3 1.35 -108.48 -14.52
CA LEU A 3 1.04 -107.03 -14.46
C LEU A 3 0.10 -106.68 -13.26
N PRO A 4 0.05 -105.45 -12.69
CA PRO A 4 -0.60 -104.22 -13.24
C PRO A 4 0.06 -102.86 -12.80
N ARG A 5 -0.40 -101.61 -13.05
CA ARG A 5 -1.18 -100.89 -14.10
C ARG A 5 -1.07 -99.33 -13.93
N ILE A 6 -0.71 -98.58 -14.99
CA ILE A 6 -1.27 -97.29 -15.50
C ILE A 6 -1.37 -96.01 -14.59
N ARG A 7 -1.09 -94.83 -15.19
CA ARG A 7 -1.53 -93.41 -14.90
C ARG A 7 -0.45 -92.48 -14.28
N ALA A 8 -0.32 -91.19 -14.62
CA ALA A 8 -0.87 -90.39 -15.74
C ALA A 8 -0.09 -89.07 -15.99
N ILE A 9 -0.16 -88.62 -17.25
CA ILE A 9 -0.10 -87.25 -17.83
C ILE A 9 0.12 -86.04 -16.89
N CYS A 10 1.09 -85.17 -17.24
CA CYS A 10 0.90 -83.71 -17.29
C CYS A 10 1.82 -83.03 -18.33
N ARG A 11 1.33 -81.97 -18.97
CA ARG A 11 2.01 -81.19 -20.03
C ARG A 11 2.57 -79.89 -19.43
N MET A 12 3.68 -79.39 -19.98
CA MET A 12 3.89 -77.95 -20.16
C MET A 12 4.55 -77.69 -21.51
N ALA A 13 3.94 -76.82 -22.31
CA ALA A 13 4.51 -76.30 -23.55
C ALA A 13 4.60 -74.78 -23.42
N ALA A 14 5.76 -74.21 -23.71
CA ALA A 14 5.99 -72.77 -23.63
C ALA A 14 5.49 -72.07 -24.91
N ALA A 15 4.84 -70.91 -24.75
CA ALA A 15 4.52 -70.00 -25.83
C ALA A 15 5.21 -68.65 -25.57
N GLY A 16 6.05 -68.21 -26.50
CA GLY A 16 6.79 -66.95 -26.39
C GLY A 16 5.93 -65.73 -26.74
N VAL A 17 6.11 -64.64 -26.01
CA VAL A 17 5.46 -63.35 -26.28
C VAL A 17 6.38 -62.48 -27.13
N VAL A 18 5.90 -62.02 -28.28
CA VAL A 18 6.58 -61.03 -29.14
C VAL A 18 6.25 -59.64 -28.63
N ALA A 19 7.24 -58.90 -28.11
CA ALA A 19 7.07 -57.53 -27.65
C ALA A 19 7.19 -56.53 -28.82
N ALA A 20 6.06 -55.97 -29.26
CA ALA A 20 6.04 -54.88 -30.24
C ALA A 20 6.47 -53.57 -29.58
N CYS A 21 7.57 -52.97 -30.06
CA CYS A 21 8.02 -51.65 -29.62
C CYS A 21 7.13 -50.55 -30.21
N LEU A 22 6.14 -50.08 -29.45
CA LEU A 22 5.43 -48.84 -29.75
C LEU A 22 6.36 -47.66 -29.47
N VAL A 23 6.96 -47.11 -30.53
CA VAL A 23 7.66 -45.82 -30.47
C VAL A 23 6.63 -44.71 -30.32
N SER A 24 6.25 -44.43 -29.07
CA SER A 24 5.50 -43.22 -28.75
C SER A 24 6.35 -42.01 -29.07
N CYS A 25 5.96 -41.24 -30.09
CA CYS A 25 6.50 -39.92 -30.37
C CYS A 25 6.12 -38.97 -29.22
N VAL A 26 6.88 -39.01 -28.13
CA VAL A 26 6.87 -37.93 -27.13
C VAL A 26 7.43 -36.69 -27.81
N PRO A 27 6.66 -35.60 -27.96
CA PRO A 27 7.22 -34.37 -28.54
C PRO A 27 8.39 -33.92 -27.67
N LYS A 28 9.55 -33.74 -28.31
CA LYS A 28 10.76 -33.27 -27.63
C LYS A 28 10.44 -31.94 -26.94
N PRO A 29 10.70 -31.79 -25.63
CA PRO A 29 10.49 -30.50 -24.97
C PRO A 29 11.34 -29.46 -25.69
N GLU A 30 10.68 -28.43 -26.22
CA GLU A 30 11.37 -27.29 -26.83
C GLU A 30 12.27 -26.63 -25.79
N PRO A 31 13.45 -26.12 -26.19
CA PRO A 31 14.34 -25.42 -25.27
C PRO A 31 13.60 -24.24 -24.63
N PRO A 32 13.84 -23.96 -23.34
CA PRO A 32 13.19 -22.84 -22.66
C PRO A 32 13.50 -21.54 -23.41
N VAL A 33 12.45 -20.77 -23.72
CA VAL A 33 12.60 -19.45 -24.35
C VAL A 33 13.34 -18.54 -23.37
N ASP A 34 14.46 -17.99 -23.83
CA ASP A 34 15.31 -17.07 -23.07
C ASP A 34 14.47 -15.89 -22.51
N PRO A 35 14.48 -15.65 -21.18
CA PRO A 35 13.66 -14.61 -20.56
C PRO A 35 13.99 -13.18 -21.04
N ASP A 36 15.22 -12.94 -21.53
CA ASP A 36 15.70 -11.63 -21.96
C ASP A 36 15.40 -11.33 -23.45
N VAL A 37 14.70 -12.25 -24.12
CA VAL A 37 14.18 -12.08 -25.47
C VAL A 37 13.22 -10.89 -25.53
N VAL A 38 13.44 -10.02 -26.50
CA VAL A 38 12.69 -8.76 -26.66
C VAL A 38 11.31 -9.04 -27.22
N VAL A 39 10.24 -8.76 -26.49
CA VAL A 39 8.86 -8.87 -27.01
C VAL A 39 8.38 -7.57 -27.65
N ALA A 40 8.93 -6.43 -27.25
CA ALA A 40 8.66 -5.15 -27.90
C ALA A 40 9.81 -4.15 -27.72
N THR A 41 9.84 -3.11 -28.55
CA THR A 41 10.64 -1.90 -28.33
C THR A 41 9.78 -0.65 -28.38
N VAL A 42 10.15 0.36 -27.60
CA VAL A 42 9.48 1.67 -27.50
C VAL A 42 10.54 2.76 -27.62
N ASN A 43 10.58 3.47 -28.74
CA ASN A 43 11.65 4.42 -29.09
C ASN A 43 13.07 3.78 -28.95
N GLY A 44 13.19 2.49 -29.25
CA GLY A 44 14.43 1.72 -29.10
C GLY A 44 14.70 1.13 -27.71
N ALA A 45 13.98 1.55 -26.65
CA ALA A 45 14.04 0.89 -25.34
C ALA A 45 13.41 -0.51 -25.43
N ARG A 46 14.07 -1.53 -24.88
CA ARG A 46 13.63 -2.94 -24.92
C ARG A 46 12.60 -3.25 -23.84
N ILE A 47 11.60 -4.06 -24.17
CA ILE A 47 10.69 -4.76 -23.26
C ILE A 47 10.94 -6.26 -23.46
N SER A 48 11.25 -6.98 -22.40
CA SER A 48 11.58 -8.42 -22.43
C SER A 48 10.36 -9.34 -22.23
N LEU A 49 10.53 -10.63 -22.51
CA LEU A 49 9.55 -11.66 -22.18
C LEU A 49 9.39 -11.80 -20.66
N LYS A 50 10.46 -11.61 -19.88
CA LYS A 50 10.41 -11.52 -18.42
C LYS A 50 9.48 -10.38 -17.98
N ASP A 51 9.66 -9.16 -18.50
CA ASP A 51 8.83 -8.00 -18.16
C ASP A 51 7.34 -8.27 -18.42
N LEU A 52 7.03 -8.85 -19.58
CA LEU A 52 5.65 -9.18 -19.98
C LEU A 52 5.03 -10.26 -19.07
N LYS A 53 5.77 -11.33 -18.75
CA LYS A 53 5.35 -12.37 -17.81
C LYS A 53 5.13 -11.79 -16.40
N THR A 54 6.03 -10.95 -15.90
CA THR A 54 5.89 -10.27 -14.61
C THR A 54 4.72 -9.29 -14.60
N GLY A 55 4.43 -8.61 -15.71
CA GLY A 55 3.21 -7.80 -15.88
C GLY A 55 1.93 -8.64 -15.74
N ILE A 56 1.88 -9.83 -16.36
CA ILE A 56 0.75 -10.77 -16.23
C ILE A 56 0.63 -11.30 -14.79
N ALA A 57 1.75 -11.61 -14.12
CA ALA A 57 1.75 -12.02 -12.71
C ALA A 57 1.13 -10.95 -11.80
N ARG A 58 1.53 -9.68 -11.98
CA ARG A 58 0.97 -8.52 -11.28
C ARG A 58 -0.54 -8.37 -11.53
N ILE A 59 -1.02 -8.55 -12.77
CA ILE A 59 -2.45 -8.51 -13.11
C ILE A 59 -3.25 -9.64 -12.40
N ARG A 60 -2.64 -10.81 -12.19
CA ARG A 60 -3.25 -11.95 -11.47
C ARG A 60 -3.15 -11.85 -9.95
N GLY A 61 -2.43 -10.87 -9.40
CA GLY A 61 -2.17 -10.77 -7.96
C GLY A 61 -1.27 -11.89 -7.41
N ILE A 62 -0.47 -12.54 -8.26
CA ILE A 62 0.48 -13.60 -7.86
C ILE A 62 1.90 -13.04 -7.76
N THR A 63 2.73 -13.65 -6.91
CA THR A 63 4.16 -13.28 -6.79
C THR A 63 4.87 -13.44 -8.15
N PRO A 64 5.78 -12.51 -8.53
CA PRO A 64 6.60 -12.65 -9.73
C PRO A 64 7.43 -13.95 -9.78
N ALA A 65 7.68 -14.59 -8.63
CA ALA A 65 8.36 -15.87 -8.54
C ALA A 65 7.56 -17.06 -9.12
N VAL A 66 6.24 -16.92 -9.31
CA VAL A 66 5.41 -17.94 -9.97
C VAL A 66 5.54 -17.80 -11.49
N GLU A 67 6.05 -18.85 -12.13
CA GLU A 67 6.26 -18.89 -13.58
C GLU A 67 4.95 -18.70 -14.36
N VAL A 68 4.82 -17.55 -15.05
CA VAL A 68 3.74 -17.34 -16.02
C VAL A 68 4.09 -18.04 -17.33
N ARG A 69 3.46 -19.19 -17.56
CA ARG A 69 3.59 -19.95 -18.82
C ARG A 69 2.75 -19.38 -19.96
N HIS A 70 1.53 -18.92 -19.69
CA HIS A 70 0.62 -18.34 -20.68
C HIS A 70 -0.22 -17.20 -20.09
N GLY A 71 -0.66 -16.28 -20.94
CA GLY A 71 -1.60 -15.20 -20.66
C GLY A 71 -2.88 -15.31 -21.51
N THR A 72 -4.02 -14.87 -21.01
CA THR A 72 -5.18 -14.59 -21.87
C THR A 72 -4.88 -13.35 -22.73
N ARG A 73 -5.54 -13.22 -23.89
CA ARG A 73 -5.38 -12.04 -24.76
C ARG A 73 -5.54 -10.72 -23.99
N THR A 74 -6.52 -10.64 -23.10
CA THR A 74 -6.77 -9.46 -22.26
C THR A 74 -5.61 -9.17 -21.28
N GLU A 75 -5.04 -10.20 -20.64
CA GLU A 75 -3.88 -10.05 -19.75
C GLU A 75 -2.63 -9.62 -20.51
N VAL A 76 -2.33 -10.27 -21.63
CA VAL A 76 -1.15 -9.97 -22.47
C VAL A 76 -1.24 -8.55 -23.03
N SER A 77 -2.38 -8.17 -23.63
CA SER A 77 -2.58 -6.82 -24.15
C SER A 77 -2.54 -5.74 -23.06
N ARG A 78 -3.02 -6.03 -21.84
CA ARG A 78 -2.96 -5.09 -20.70
C ARG A 78 -1.54 -4.94 -20.16
N ALA A 79 -0.83 -6.05 -19.97
CA ALA A 79 0.56 -6.03 -19.51
C ALA A 79 1.48 -5.31 -20.50
N LEU A 80 1.36 -5.62 -21.80
CA LEU A 80 2.14 -4.96 -22.85
C LEU A 80 1.86 -3.44 -22.90
N ARG A 81 0.59 -3.04 -22.83
CA ARG A 81 0.19 -1.62 -22.75
C ARG A 81 0.84 -0.91 -21.55
N GLN A 82 0.74 -1.48 -20.35
CA GLN A 82 1.32 -0.91 -19.14
C GLN A 82 2.86 -0.81 -19.21
N LEU A 83 3.52 -1.74 -19.89
CA LEU A 83 4.97 -1.69 -20.12
C LEU A 83 5.37 -0.61 -21.14
N ILE A 84 4.55 -0.39 -22.18
CA ILE A 84 4.74 0.70 -23.15
C ILE A 84 4.57 2.06 -22.47
N GLU A 85 3.45 2.26 -21.74
CA GLU A 85 3.18 3.46 -20.94
C GLU A 85 4.33 3.74 -19.95
N ARG A 86 4.77 2.70 -19.23
CA ARG A 86 5.92 2.78 -18.32
C ARG A 86 7.20 3.21 -19.03
N ALA A 87 7.50 2.66 -20.20
CA ALA A 87 8.69 3.01 -20.97
C ALA A 87 8.68 4.48 -21.38
N VAL A 88 7.53 5.01 -21.85
CA VAL A 88 7.36 6.43 -22.21
C VAL A 88 7.59 7.34 -20.99
N VAL A 89 6.97 7.04 -19.85
CA VAL A 89 7.14 7.82 -18.60
C VAL A 89 8.59 7.83 -18.11
N LEU A 90 9.30 6.70 -18.18
CA LEU A 90 10.70 6.62 -17.75
C LEU A 90 11.66 7.34 -18.71
N GLN A 91 11.39 7.31 -20.02
CA GLN A 91 12.15 8.07 -21.02
C GLN A 91 12.00 9.57 -20.78
N GLU A 92 10.77 10.05 -20.56
CA GLU A 92 10.51 11.45 -20.27
C GLU A 92 11.10 11.88 -18.93
N GLY A 93 10.96 11.06 -17.88
CA GLY A 93 11.62 11.31 -16.60
C GLY A 93 13.12 11.48 -16.74
N LYS A 94 13.78 10.62 -17.53
CA LYS A 94 15.21 10.77 -17.85
C LYS A 94 15.49 12.06 -18.62
N ARG A 95 14.64 12.47 -19.57
CA ARG A 95 14.76 13.74 -20.31
C ARG A 95 14.64 14.96 -19.37
N LEU A 96 13.82 14.85 -18.33
CA LEU A 96 13.61 15.86 -17.28
C LEU A 96 14.68 15.81 -16.16
N GLY A 97 15.69 14.92 -16.24
CA GLY A 97 16.73 14.79 -15.23
C GLY A 97 16.28 14.12 -13.93
N VAL A 98 15.20 13.32 -13.97
CA VAL A 98 14.69 12.60 -12.80
C VAL A 98 15.56 11.38 -12.52
N GLU A 99 16.20 11.39 -11.35
CA GLU A 99 17.03 10.28 -10.85
C GLU A 99 16.48 9.74 -9.52
N VAL A 100 16.98 8.58 -9.10
CA VAL A 100 16.73 7.99 -7.77
C VAL A 100 18.07 7.64 -7.14
N THR A 101 18.36 8.28 -6.02
CA THR A 101 19.56 8.04 -5.22
C THR A 101 19.48 6.71 -4.47
N ARG A 102 20.62 6.20 -4.00
CA ARG A 102 20.64 4.99 -3.15
C ARG A 102 19.91 5.28 -1.83
N GLU A 103 20.11 6.46 -1.29
CA GLU A 103 19.59 6.94 -0.02
C GLU A 103 18.05 6.96 -0.02
N GLU A 104 17.42 7.38 -1.11
CA GLU A 104 15.96 7.30 -1.29
C GLU A 104 15.44 5.86 -1.29
N VAL A 105 16.20 4.91 -1.86
CA VAL A 105 15.85 3.48 -1.80
C VAL A 105 16.00 2.96 -0.38
N GLU A 106 17.12 3.20 0.29
CA GLU A 106 17.35 2.74 1.67
C GLU A 106 16.33 3.34 2.65
N GLU A 107 15.94 4.61 2.48
CA GLU A 107 14.89 5.22 3.30
C GLU A 107 13.53 4.52 3.06
N LYS A 108 13.19 4.23 1.80
CA LYS A 108 11.95 3.53 1.48
C LYS A 108 11.96 2.08 1.97
N VAL A 109 13.10 1.39 1.91
CA VAL A 109 13.32 0.05 2.50
C VAL A 109 13.20 0.11 4.04
N LYS A 110 13.77 1.13 4.70
CA LYS A 110 13.64 1.33 6.15
C LYS A 110 12.18 1.53 6.55
N ARG A 111 11.40 2.30 5.77
CA ARG A 111 9.95 2.45 6.00
C ARG A 111 9.22 1.11 5.86
N TYR A 112 9.48 0.33 4.80
CA TYR A 112 8.91 -1.02 4.67
C TYR A 112 9.30 -1.95 5.82
N ARG A 113 10.56 -1.93 6.29
CA ARG A 113 10.99 -2.73 7.44
C ARG A 113 10.27 -2.37 8.73
N ALA A 114 9.83 -1.11 8.91
CA ALA A 114 9.11 -0.68 10.10
C ALA A 114 7.70 -1.29 10.21
N ASP A 115 7.13 -1.78 9.10
CA ASP A 115 5.85 -2.49 9.07
C ASP A 115 5.98 -3.97 9.53
N PHE A 116 7.18 -4.45 9.84
CA PHE A 116 7.47 -5.83 10.24
C PHE A 116 8.26 -5.91 11.55
N PRO A 117 8.19 -7.05 12.28
CA PRO A 117 9.19 -7.41 13.28
C PRO A 117 10.62 -7.45 12.69
N PRO A 118 11.69 -7.37 13.50
CA PRO A 118 13.07 -7.48 13.02
C PRO A 118 13.30 -8.73 12.14
N GLY A 119 13.81 -8.53 10.93
CA GLY A 119 14.02 -9.59 9.92
C GLY A 119 12.74 -10.13 9.24
N GLY A 120 11.57 -9.57 9.56
CA GLY A 120 10.29 -10.03 9.04
C GLY A 120 10.07 -9.74 7.55
N LEU A 121 10.61 -8.63 7.05
CA LEU A 121 10.57 -8.29 5.62
C LEU A 121 11.37 -9.31 4.79
N GLU A 122 12.61 -9.60 5.19
CA GLU A 122 13.48 -10.56 4.53
C GLU A 122 12.86 -11.96 4.53
N LYS A 123 12.23 -12.36 5.65
CA LYS A 123 11.47 -13.60 5.75
C LYS A 123 10.26 -13.63 4.80
N ALA A 124 9.53 -12.52 4.68
CA ALA A 124 8.37 -12.43 3.80
C ALA A 124 8.77 -12.50 2.31
N LEU A 125 9.87 -11.83 1.92
CA LEU A 125 10.44 -11.93 0.57
C LEU A 125 10.86 -13.37 0.25
N LEU A 126 11.57 -14.03 1.17
CA LEU A 126 11.98 -15.43 1.03
C LEU A 126 10.78 -16.38 0.88
N GLN A 127 9.73 -16.19 1.69
CA GLN A 127 8.48 -16.97 1.59
C GLN A 127 7.72 -16.71 0.27
N GLY A 128 7.82 -15.50 -0.28
CA GLY A 128 7.28 -15.15 -1.59
C GLY A 128 8.13 -15.62 -2.78
N GLY A 129 9.31 -16.21 -2.53
CA GLY A 129 10.28 -16.60 -3.56
C GLY A 129 11.00 -15.43 -4.24
N ILE A 130 11.04 -14.25 -3.59
CA ILE A 130 11.54 -13.01 -4.17
C ILE A 130 12.95 -12.74 -3.64
N ASP A 131 13.91 -12.50 -4.55
CA ASP A 131 15.25 -12.06 -4.16
C ASP A 131 15.24 -10.63 -3.59
N THR A 132 16.13 -10.37 -2.62
CA THR A 132 16.16 -9.07 -1.92
C THR A 132 16.71 -7.95 -2.79
N GLU A 133 17.70 -8.21 -3.64
CA GLU A 133 18.23 -7.17 -4.55
C GLU A 133 17.33 -6.98 -5.77
N GLU A 134 16.70 -8.04 -6.29
CA GLU A 134 15.64 -7.91 -7.30
C GLU A 134 14.47 -7.05 -6.77
N TRP A 135 13.99 -7.29 -5.55
CA TRP A 135 12.97 -6.46 -4.91
C TRP A 135 13.42 -4.99 -4.71
N ARG A 136 14.69 -4.76 -4.36
CA ARG A 136 15.26 -3.41 -4.20
C ARG A 136 15.36 -2.66 -5.54
N GLU A 137 15.70 -3.33 -6.62
CA GLU A 137 15.66 -2.74 -7.97
C GLU A 137 14.22 -2.47 -8.41
N ASP A 138 13.29 -3.41 -8.22
CA ASP A 138 11.86 -3.21 -8.53
C ASP A 138 11.27 -2.02 -7.72
N LEU A 139 11.74 -1.84 -6.47
CA LEU A 139 11.42 -0.68 -5.63
C LEU A 139 12.03 0.62 -6.17
N ARG A 140 13.31 0.63 -6.57
CA ARG A 140 13.97 1.79 -7.21
C ARG A 140 13.24 2.20 -8.49
N GLN A 141 12.89 1.21 -9.31
CA GLN A 141 12.08 1.35 -10.53
C GLN A 141 10.68 1.91 -10.24
N SER A 142 10.06 1.51 -9.14
CA SER A 142 8.77 2.04 -8.68
C SER A 142 8.88 3.51 -8.21
N ILE A 143 9.96 3.87 -7.49
CA ILE A 143 10.25 5.25 -7.08
C ILE A 143 10.50 6.12 -8.32
N LEU A 144 11.36 5.69 -9.24
CA LEU A 144 11.72 6.43 -10.45
C LEU A 144 10.48 6.76 -11.28
N TYR A 145 9.62 5.78 -11.54
CA TYR A 145 8.36 5.98 -12.26
C TYR A 145 7.45 7.02 -11.58
N ARG A 146 7.28 6.96 -10.25
CA ARG A 146 6.47 7.97 -9.53
C ARG A 146 7.07 9.36 -9.59
N LYS A 147 8.39 9.51 -9.42
CA LYS A 147 9.08 10.81 -9.54
C LYS A 147 8.97 11.36 -10.96
N SER A 148 9.08 10.51 -11.99
CA SER A 148 8.88 10.89 -13.39
C SER A 148 7.46 11.40 -13.63
N ALA A 149 6.45 10.64 -13.18
CA ALA A 149 5.05 11.03 -13.33
C ALA A 149 4.73 12.37 -12.62
N ASP A 150 5.24 12.60 -11.41
CA ASP A 150 5.08 13.90 -10.73
C ASP A 150 5.81 15.03 -11.46
N ALA A 151 7.04 14.82 -11.92
CA ALA A 151 7.81 15.82 -12.67
C ALA A 151 7.13 16.23 -13.99
N ILE A 152 6.44 15.28 -14.65
CA ILE A 152 5.65 15.50 -15.85
C ILE A 152 4.34 16.25 -15.53
N ALA A 153 3.60 15.79 -14.52
CA ALA A 153 2.28 16.30 -14.18
C ALA A 153 2.32 17.70 -13.52
N ARG A 154 3.33 17.96 -12.69
CA ARG A 154 3.44 19.17 -11.87
C ARG A 154 3.42 20.49 -12.66
N PRO A 155 4.16 20.67 -13.77
CA PRO A 155 4.10 21.92 -14.56
C PRO A 155 2.83 22.03 -15.41
N LEU A 156 2.04 20.97 -15.55
CA LEU A 156 0.81 20.95 -16.35
C LEU A 156 -0.46 21.19 -15.51
N ALA A 157 -0.34 21.30 -14.18
CA ALA A 157 -1.46 21.34 -13.25
C ALA A 157 -1.42 22.57 -12.34
N GLU A 158 -2.34 23.51 -12.57
CA GLU A 158 -2.59 24.67 -11.73
C GLU A 158 -4.03 24.68 -11.22
N VAL A 159 -4.26 25.29 -10.06
CA VAL A 159 -5.61 25.43 -9.45
C VAL A 159 -5.82 26.89 -9.05
N ALA A 160 -6.81 27.54 -9.66
CA ALA A 160 -7.12 28.93 -9.37
C ALA A 160 -7.78 29.09 -7.99
N GLU A 161 -7.47 30.18 -7.29
CA GLU A 161 -8.11 30.52 -6.00
C GLU A 161 -9.65 30.60 -6.09
N GLN A 162 -10.19 31.01 -7.23
CA GLN A 162 -11.64 31.07 -7.45
C GLN A 162 -12.29 29.68 -7.57
N GLU A 163 -11.54 28.68 -8.03
CA GLU A 163 -11.99 27.28 -8.11
C GLU A 163 -12.08 26.69 -6.70
N VAL A 164 -11.05 26.88 -5.86
CA VAL A 164 -11.07 26.47 -4.45
C VAL A 164 -12.22 27.15 -3.69
N LYS A 165 -12.45 28.45 -3.93
CA LYS A 165 -13.60 29.19 -3.35
C LYS A 165 -14.96 28.69 -3.85
N LYS A 166 -15.06 28.23 -5.10
CA LYS A 166 -16.27 27.63 -5.65
C LYS A 166 -16.58 26.32 -4.93
N VAL A 167 -15.62 25.38 -4.92
CA VAL A 167 -15.79 24.07 -4.27
C VAL A 167 -16.08 24.23 -2.77
N TYR A 168 -15.38 25.13 -2.08
CA TYR A 168 -15.71 25.44 -0.67
C TYR A 168 -17.17 25.85 -0.45
N ARG A 169 -17.74 26.71 -1.31
CA ARG A 169 -19.15 27.11 -1.20
C ARG A 169 -20.11 25.97 -1.51
N GLU A 170 -19.75 25.11 -2.47
CA GLU A 170 -20.57 23.97 -2.90
C GLU A 170 -20.57 22.84 -1.86
N THR A 171 -19.43 22.55 -1.23
CA THR A 171 -19.28 21.52 -0.18
C THR A 171 -19.70 22.03 1.19
N TYR A 172 -19.11 23.14 1.66
CA TYR A 172 -19.21 23.60 3.05
C TYR A 172 -20.13 24.81 3.26
N GLY A 173 -20.61 25.46 2.19
CA GLY A 173 -21.41 26.68 2.30
C GLY A 173 -22.77 26.55 3.02
N LYS A 174 -23.19 25.31 3.31
CA LYS A 174 -24.38 24.97 4.11
C LYS A 174 -24.08 24.04 5.28
N GLU A 175 -22.83 23.60 5.43
CA GLU A 175 -22.43 22.64 6.47
C GLU A 175 -21.95 23.40 7.71
N THR A 176 -22.49 23.04 8.87
CA THR A 176 -22.03 23.54 10.16
C THR A 176 -21.54 22.38 11.01
N ARG A 177 -20.52 22.64 11.82
CA ARG A 177 -20.05 21.71 12.84
C ARG A 177 -20.64 22.05 14.22
N PRO A 178 -20.86 21.06 15.09
CA PRO A 178 -21.04 21.31 16.53
C PRO A 178 -19.77 21.90 17.15
N GLU A 179 -19.89 22.41 18.37
CA GLU A 179 -18.72 22.78 19.17
C GLU A 179 -17.95 21.51 19.52
N ARG A 180 -16.62 21.58 19.46
CA ARG A 180 -15.73 20.47 19.82
C ARG A 180 -14.59 20.94 20.69
N ILE A 181 -14.20 20.13 21.67
CA ILE A 181 -13.06 20.38 22.54
C ILE A 181 -12.03 19.26 22.39
N ARG A 182 -10.73 19.59 22.28
CA ARG A 182 -9.66 18.61 22.42
C ARG A 182 -9.34 18.46 23.90
N VAL A 183 -9.42 17.24 24.42
CA VAL A 183 -9.28 16.96 25.85
C VAL A 183 -8.19 15.93 26.09
N ARG A 184 -7.38 16.16 27.12
CA ARG A 184 -6.41 15.19 27.65
C ARG A 184 -6.83 14.80 29.07
N GLN A 185 -7.01 13.51 29.33
CA GLN A 185 -7.49 12.95 30.59
C GLN A 185 -6.33 12.33 31.37
N PHE A 186 -6.25 12.63 32.66
CA PHE A 186 -5.31 12.01 33.61
C PHE A 186 -6.11 11.22 34.63
N LEU A 187 -5.83 9.91 34.72
CA LEU A 187 -6.50 9.00 35.67
C LEU A 187 -5.61 8.76 36.91
N PHE A 188 -6.22 8.71 38.08
CA PHE A 188 -5.55 8.48 39.37
C PHE A 188 -6.32 7.46 40.23
N ASP A 189 -5.57 6.73 41.06
CA ASP A 189 -6.06 5.74 42.03
C ASP A 189 -6.58 6.36 43.35
N SER A 190 -6.28 7.65 43.58
CA SER A 190 -6.49 8.33 44.85
C SER A 190 -6.88 9.80 44.64
N PRO A 191 -7.80 10.35 45.46
CA PRO A 191 -8.24 11.73 45.33
C PRO A 191 -7.12 12.72 45.64
N GLU A 192 -6.19 12.39 46.54
CA GLU A 192 -5.05 13.23 46.91
C GLU A 192 -4.10 13.46 45.73
N LYS A 193 -3.81 12.40 44.95
CA LYS A 193 -3.00 12.52 43.73
C LYS A 193 -3.72 13.38 42.68
N ALA A 194 -5.01 13.15 42.46
CA ALA A 194 -5.80 13.93 41.50
C ALA A 194 -5.90 15.43 41.88
N VAL A 195 -6.12 15.75 43.16
CA VAL A 195 -6.15 17.14 43.65
C VAL A 195 -4.80 17.83 43.47
N ARG A 196 -3.69 17.15 43.82
CA ARG A 196 -2.34 17.68 43.62
C ARG A 196 -2.05 17.89 42.13
N ALA A 197 -2.39 16.93 41.29
CA ALA A 197 -2.16 17.00 39.85
C ALA A 197 -2.96 18.12 39.17
N ARG A 198 -4.24 18.27 39.55
CA ARG A 198 -5.06 19.40 39.13
C ARG A 198 -4.41 20.74 39.50
N LYS A 199 -3.90 20.87 40.73
CA LYS A 199 -3.23 22.10 41.18
C LYS A 199 -2.02 22.40 40.31
N GLU A 200 -1.13 21.44 40.11
CA GLU A 200 0.11 21.62 39.33
C GLU A 200 -0.19 21.96 37.86
N LEU A 201 -1.17 21.30 37.21
CA LEU A 201 -1.63 21.68 35.87
C LEU A 201 -2.20 23.11 35.83
N THR A 202 -2.98 23.51 36.84
CA THR A 202 -3.55 24.87 36.95
C THR A 202 -2.48 25.94 37.16
N GLU A 203 -1.38 25.58 37.83
CA GLU A 203 -0.19 26.41 38.01
C GLU A 203 0.75 26.43 36.78
N GLY A 204 0.38 25.73 35.69
CA GLY A 204 1.07 25.74 34.41
C GLY A 204 2.09 24.62 34.20
N ALA A 205 2.09 23.56 35.03
CA ALA A 205 2.90 22.37 34.77
C ALA A 205 2.47 21.70 33.45
N SER A 206 3.44 21.18 32.68
CA SER A 206 3.12 20.50 31.43
C SER A 206 2.58 19.08 31.69
N PRO A 207 1.67 18.56 30.85
CA PRO A 207 1.22 17.16 30.90
C PRO A 207 2.38 16.16 31.06
N ASP A 208 3.43 16.32 30.26
CA ASP A 208 4.57 15.41 30.25
C ASP A 208 5.43 15.51 31.53
N SER A 209 5.40 16.65 32.22
CA SER A 209 6.03 16.79 33.56
C SER A 209 5.18 16.14 34.65
N LEU A 210 3.86 16.27 34.55
CA LEU A 210 2.91 15.67 35.47
C LEU A 210 2.99 14.14 35.44
N VAL A 211 2.96 13.53 34.25
CA VAL A 211 3.12 12.08 34.10
C VAL A 211 4.41 11.61 34.78
N LYS A 212 5.56 12.20 34.42
CA LYS A 212 6.87 11.83 35.01
C LYS A 212 6.91 11.93 36.53
N GLN A 213 6.21 12.90 37.13
CA GLN A 213 6.23 13.12 38.57
C GLN A 213 5.35 12.12 39.33
N PHE A 214 4.26 11.63 38.71
CA PHE A 214 3.28 10.75 39.34
C PHE A 214 3.44 9.27 38.95
N SER A 215 4.23 8.93 37.91
CA SER A 215 4.54 7.56 37.47
C SER A 215 5.51 6.79 38.40
N SER A 216 5.21 6.69 39.70
CA SER A 216 6.06 5.99 40.67
C SER A 216 5.40 4.79 41.37
N ALA A 217 6.08 3.64 41.27
CA ALA A 217 6.02 2.42 42.08
C ALA A 217 4.73 1.55 42.10
N GLU A 218 3.51 2.10 42.19
CA GLU A 218 2.30 1.25 42.38
C GLU A 218 1.16 1.50 41.37
N SER A 219 1.10 2.66 40.72
CA SER A 219 0.26 2.88 39.53
C SER A 219 0.72 4.12 38.77
N GLU A 220 0.85 4.02 37.45
CA GLU A 220 1.09 5.19 36.60
C GLU A 220 -0.23 5.95 36.39
N PRO A 221 -0.23 7.30 36.42
CA PRO A 221 -1.37 8.06 35.96
C PRO A 221 -1.52 7.86 34.46
N LEU A 222 -2.63 7.24 34.04
CA LEU A 222 -2.87 7.02 32.63
C LEU A 222 -3.26 8.35 31.98
N ASP A 223 -2.38 8.84 31.10
CA ASP A 223 -2.57 10.05 30.31
C ASP A 223 -3.10 9.68 28.93
N ILE A 224 -4.33 10.12 28.65
CA ILE A 224 -5.07 9.79 27.42
C ILE A 224 -5.45 11.09 26.70
N ASP A 225 -4.87 11.33 25.53
CA ASP A 225 -5.40 12.33 24.59
C ASP A 225 -6.64 11.76 23.92
N LEU A 226 -7.83 12.26 24.30
CA LEU A 226 -9.12 11.80 23.80
C LEU A 226 -9.44 12.36 22.40
N GLY A 227 -8.54 13.17 21.82
CA GLY A 227 -8.81 13.88 20.57
C GLY A 227 -9.90 14.94 20.75
N PHE A 228 -10.54 15.33 19.64
CA PHE A 228 -11.64 16.29 19.65
C PHE A 228 -12.97 15.59 19.88
N LEU A 229 -13.70 15.98 20.93
CA LEU A 229 -15.03 15.45 21.27
C LEU A 229 -16.10 16.53 21.13
N THR A 230 -17.31 16.16 20.71
CA THR A 230 -18.54 16.96 20.86
C THR A 230 -19.10 16.80 22.28
N ARG A 231 -20.17 17.54 22.62
CA ARG A 231 -20.81 17.43 23.94
C ARG A 231 -21.52 16.08 24.11
N GLU A 232 -22.07 15.56 23.02
CA GLU A 232 -22.84 14.32 22.96
C GLU A 232 -21.96 13.06 23.02
N GLU A 233 -20.66 13.20 22.72
CA GLU A 233 -19.66 12.14 22.87
C GLU A 233 -19.16 11.99 24.33
N LEU A 234 -19.56 12.90 25.23
CA LEU A 234 -19.23 12.88 26.65
C LEU A 234 -20.46 12.52 27.51
N PRO A 235 -20.26 11.89 28.69
CA PRO A 235 -21.31 11.83 29.72
C PRO A 235 -21.72 13.25 30.15
N GLU A 236 -23.02 13.47 30.36
CA GLU A 236 -23.63 14.80 30.60
C GLU A 236 -22.86 15.66 31.61
N GLU A 237 -22.64 15.18 32.84
CA GLU A 237 -21.88 15.86 33.90
C GLU A 237 -20.48 16.32 33.46
N VAL A 238 -19.79 15.49 32.65
CA VAL A 238 -18.45 15.77 32.13
C VAL A 238 -18.54 16.77 30.97
N GLY A 239 -19.52 16.60 30.09
CA GLY A 239 -19.78 17.52 28.99
C GLY A 239 -20.14 18.93 29.46
N GLU A 240 -20.95 19.06 30.51
CA GLU A 240 -21.28 20.34 31.14
C GLU A 240 -20.03 21.06 31.66
N GLU A 241 -19.21 20.39 32.47
CA GLU A 241 -17.99 20.97 33.01
C GLU A 241 -17.00 21.34 31.90
N LEU A 242 -16.59 20.39 31.06
CA LEU A 242 -15.47 20.58 30.13
C LEU A 242 -15.78 21.59 29.01
N PHE A 243 -17.04 21.72 28.59
CA PHE A 243 -17.43 22.76 27.65
C PHE A 243 -17.62 24.14 28.30
N GLY A 244 -17.74 24.23 29.64
CA GLY A 244 -17.72 25.49 30.37
C GLY A 244 -16.32 26.13 30.47
N LEU A 245 -15.27 25.29 30.47
CA LEU A 245 -13.86 25.68 30.55
C LEU A 245 -13.34 26.39 29.29
N LEU A 246 -12.25 27.16 29.41
CA LEU A 246 -11.47 27.72 28.30
C LEU A 246 -10.38 26.77 27.81
N ALA A 247 -9.71 27.11 26.70
CA ALA A 247 -8.53 26.36 26.25
C ALA A 247 -7.33 26.68 27.17
N GLY A 248 -6.73 25.65 27.74
CA GLY A 248 -5.70 25.71 28.78
C GLY A 248 -6.22 25.39 30.19
N ASP A 249 -7.54 25.44 30.40
CA ASP A 249 -8.15 25.21 31.72
C ASP A 249 -8.23 23.73 32.09
N VAL A 250 -8.30 23.49 33.39
CA VAL A 250 -8.29 22.18 34.04
C VAL A 250 -9.59 21.96 34.83
N SER A 251 -10.23 20.80 34.65
CA SER A 251 -11.44 20.43 35.38
C SER A 251 -11.23 20.30 36.90
N GLY A 252 -12.32 20.20 37.64
CA GLY A 252 -12.37 19.55 38.95
C GLY A 252 -11.92 18.08 38.88
N VAL A 253 -11.82 17.46 40.06
CA VAL A 253 -11.57 16.02 40.17
C VAL A 253 -12.88 15.27 40.02
N ILE A 254 -13.08 14.62 38.86
CA ILE A 254 -14.28 13.83 38.58
C ILE A 254 -14.05 12.40 39.09
N ARG A 255 -14.88 11.95 40.04
CA ARG A 255 -14.82 10.59 40.58
C ARG A 255 -15.77 9.65 39.84
N ARG A 256 -15.28 8.49 39.42
CA ARG A 256 -16.11 7.35 38.99
C ARG A 256 -15.63 6.08 39.70
N ASP A 257 -16.52 5.45 40.46
CA ASP A 257 -16.24 4.30 41.32
C ASP A 257 -15.05 4.52 42.28
N ARG A 258 -13.90 3.93 41.95
CA ARG A 258 -12.62 4.02 42.69
C ARG A 258 -11.54 4.80 41.91
N THR A 259 -11.89 5.41 40.79
CA THR A 259 -11.00 6.13 39.89
C THR A 259 -11.30 7.62 39.92
N TYR A 260 -10.26 8.44 39.86
CA TYR A 260 -10.34 9.90 39.88
C TYR A 260 -9.74 10.45 38.58
N SER A 261 -10.49 11.28 37.86
CA SER A 261 -10.04 11.88 36.60
C SER A 261 -9.90 13.38 36.72
N VAL A 262 -8.86 13.92 36.08
CA VAL A 262 -8.69 15.35 35.82
C VAL A 262 -8.54 15.52 34.32
N PHE A 263 -9.19 16.52 33.75
CA PHE A 263 -9.19 16.78 32.31
C PHE A 263 -8.58 18.16 32.02
N LEU A 264 -7.71 18.23 31.02
CA LEU A 264 -7.17 19.47 30.46
C LEU A 264 -7.83 19.74 29.11
N VAL A 265 -8.45 20.90 28.96
CA VAL A 265 -9.02 21.35 27.67
C VAL A 265 -7.91 21.95 26.82
N VAL A 266 -7.27 21.12 26.00
CA VAL A 266 -6.12 21.51 25.17
C VAL A 266 -6.49 22.57 24.13
N ARG A 267 -7.70 22.49 23.54
CA ARG A 267 -8.17 23.43 22.51
C ARG A 267 -9.69 23.40 22.37
N LYS A 268 -10.33 24.55 22.21
CA LYS A 268 -11.74 24.63 21.76
C LYS A 268 -11.82 24.91 20.26
N SER A 269 -12.83 24.34 19.62
CA SER A 269 -13.23 24.57 18.23
C SER A 269 -14.71 24.96 18.25
N PRO A 270 -15.06 26.23 18.02
CA PRO A 270 -16.45 26.69 18.12
C PRO A 270 -17.34 26.00 17.09
N SER A 271 -18.63 25.93 17.42
CA SER A 271 -19.68 25.57 16.48
C SER A 271 -19.80 26.61 15.35
N GLY A 272 -20.44 26.23 14.26
CA GLY A 272 -20.71 27.11 13.12
C GLY A 272 -20.13 26.59 11.80
N PRO A 273 -20.05 27.43 10.76
CA PRO A 273 -19.57 27.01 9.44
C PRO A 273 -18.07 26.70 9.47
N TYR A 274 -17.65 25.72 8.68
CA TYR A 274 -16.22 25.55 8.37
C TYR A 274 -15.69 26.83 7.72
N SER A 275 -14.55 27.34 8.16
CA SER A 275 -13.98 28.54 7.56
C SER A 275 -13.27 28.22 6.24
N TYR A 276 -13.24 29.18 5.31
CA TYR A 276 -12.46 29.03 4.07
C TYR A 276 -10.98 28.77 4.36
N ALA A 277 -10.38 29.49 5.32
CA ALA A 277 -8.97 29.32 5.69
C ALA A 277 -8.64 27.91 6.21
N GLU A 278 -9.58 27.25 6.88
CA GLU A 278 -9.44 25.90 7.40
C GLU A 278 -9.52 24.84 6.28
N LYS A 279 -10.42 25.03 5.31
CA LYS A 279 -10.69 24.04 4.25
C LYS A 279 -9.97 24.26 2.93
N ALA A 280 -9.54 25.48 2.63
CA ALA A 280 -8.83 25.80 1.40
C ALA A 280 -7.55 24.98 1.16
N PRO A 281 -6.69 24.68 2.16
CA PRO A 281 -5.47 23.88 1.92
C PRO A 281 -5.78 22.44 1.49
N GLU A 282 -6.79 21.82 2.10
CA GLU A 282 -7.30 20.49 1.78
C GLU A 282 -7.92 20.48 0.38
N LEU A 283 -8.90 21.34 0.12
CA LEU A 283 -9.57 21.45 -1.18
C LEU A 283 -8.58 21.75 -2.32
N ARG A 284 -7.60 22.62 -2.08
CA ARG A 284 -6.55 22.96 -3.06
C ARG A 284 -5.63 21.77 -3.35
N ARG A 285 -5.24 21.00 -2.34
CA ARG A 285 -4.45 19.77 -2.51
C ARG A 285 -5.21 18.75 -3.34
N ASP A 286 -6.50 18.57 -3.07
CA ASP A 286 -7.32 17.54 -3.71
C ASP A 286 -7.63 17.90 -5.17
N LEU A 287 -7.99 19.17 -5.44
CA LEU A 287 -8.11 19.71 -6.81
C LEU A 287 -6.79 19.61 -7.58
N LEU A 288 -5.64 19.89 -6.94
CA LEU A 288 -4.34 19.79 -7.58
C LEU A 288 -3.98 18.33 -7.88
N GLY A 289 -4.35 17.39 -7.02
CA GLY A 289 -4.22 15.95 -7.25
C GLY A 289 -5.02 15.50 -8.46
N GLN A 290 -6.30 15.87 -8.53
CA GLN A 290 -7.17 15.60 -9.68
C GLN A 290 -6.59 16.18 -10.98
N ARG A 291 -6.22 17.46 -10.96
CA ARG A 291 -5.68 18.14 -12.15
C ARG A 291 -4.36 17.54 -12.63
N ARG A 292 -3.49 17.10 -11.70
CA ARG A 292 -2.26 16.36 -12.04
C ARG A 292 -2.54 15.02 -12.68
N GLU A 293 -3.53 14.27 -12.18
CA GLU A 293 -3.90 12.98 -12.79
C GLU A 293 -4.47 13.17 -14.19
N GLU A 294 -5.39 14.13 -14.38
CA GLU A 294 -5.95 14.48 -15.69
C GLU A 294 -4.87 14.89 -16.69
N ALA A 295 -3.99 15.83 -16.29
CA ALA A 295 -2.90 16.32 -17.12
C ALA A 295 -1.88 15.22 -17.46
N PHE A 296 -1.55 14.36 -16.48
CA PHE A 296 -0.66 13.22 -16.70
C PHE A 296 -1.25 12.21 -17.68
N ARG A 297 -2.54 11.86 -17.56
CA ARG A 297 -3.19 10.94 -18.51
C ARG A 297 -3.26 11.53 -19.91
N ALA A 298 -3.67 12.80 -20.05
CA ALA A 298 -3.72 13.47 -21.35
C ALA A 298 -2.33 13.56 -22.02
N TRP A 299 -1.28 13.83 -21.24
CA TRP A 299 0.11 13.78 -21.70
C TRP A 299 0.51 12.35 -22.12
N LEU A 300 0.21 11.34 -21.30
CA LEU A 300 0.59 9.96 -21.54
C LEU A 300 -0.04 9.39 -22.80
N ASP A 301 -1.34 9.62 -23.00
CA ASP A 301 -2.05 9.20 -24.21
C ASP A 301 -1.45 9.87 -25.46
N ALA A 302 -1.10 11.16 -25.38
CA ALA A 302 -0.49 11.90 -26.48
C ALA A 302 0.94 11.43 -26.81
N GLU A 303 1.78 11.12 -25.82
CA GLU A 303 3.14 10.64 -26.06
C GLU A 303 3.20 9.16 -26.44
N VAL A 304 2.34 8.31 -25.87
CA VAL A 304 2.19 6.91 -26.33
C VAL A 304 1.72 6.87 -27.79
N GLY A 305 0.83 7.78 -28.20
CA GLY A 305 0.39 7.92 -29.60
C GLY A 305 1.49 8.36 -30.58
N LYS A 306 2.59 8.97 -30.09
CA LYS A 306 3.77 9.38 -30.88
C LYS A 306 4.91 8.36 -30.82
N ALA A 307 4.91 7.46 -29.83
CA ALA A 307 6.02 6.55 -29.59
C ALA A 307 6.19 5.53 -30.71
N GLN A 308 7.44 5.29 -31.11
CA GLN A 308 7.77 4.23 -32.07
C GLN A 308 7.75 2.87 -31.36
N VAL A 309 6.59 2.20 -31.42
CA VAL A 309 6.41 0.86 -30.85
C VAL A 309 6.59 -0.20 -31.93
N LYS A 310 7.44 -1.20 -31.68
CA LYS A 310 7.57 -2.41 -32.52
C LYS A 310 7.38 -3.64 -31.63
N VAL A 311 6.42 -4.50 -31.96
CA VAL A 311 6.09 -5.72 -31.20
C VAL A 311 6.52 -6.96 -31.98
N GLN A 312 7.08 -7.95 -31.30
CA GLN A 312 7.35 -9.27 -31.86
C GLN A 312 6.09 -10.15 -31.73
N GLU A 313 5.18 -9.99 -32.69
CA GLU A 313 3.84 -10.61 -32.68
C GLU A 313 3.88 -12.13 -32.49
N GLU A 314 4.86 -12.84 -33.07
CA GLU A 314 5.00 -14.29 -32.93
C GLU A 314 5.23 -14.72 -31.47
N ILE A 315 6.06 -13.99 -30.72
CA ILE A 315 6.37 -14.27 -29.32
C ILE A 315 5.17 -13.93 -28.43
N VAL A 316 4.50 -12.83 -28.75
CA VAL A 316 3.27 -12.37 -28.07
C VAL A 316 2.11 -13.33 -28.30
N ALA A 317 1.97 -13.89 -29.51
CA ALA A 317 1.03 -14.95 -29.86
C ALA A 317 1.36 -16.27 -29.13
N GLY A 318 2.61 -16.70 -29.15
CA GLY A 318 3.05 -17.91 -28.44
C GLY A 318 2.80 -17.87 -26.93
N LEU A 319 2.81 -16.68 -26.31
CA LEU A 319 2.43 -16.51 -24.89
C LEU A 319 0.91 -16.59 -24.64
N MET A 320 0.08 -16.41 -25.67
CA MET A 320 -1.38 -16.55 -25.59
C MET A 320 -1.85 -18.00 -25.81
N GLU A 321 -1.05 -18.81 -26.49
CA GLU A 321 -1.37 -20.22 -26.76
C GLU A 321 -1.23 -21.06 -25.49
N ARG A 322 -2.33 -21.68 -25.06
CA ARG A 322 -2.26 -22.83 -24.15
C ARG A 322 -1.72 -24.02 -24.92
N ARG A 323 -0.39 -24.15 -24.97
CA ARG A 323 0.28 -25.39 -25.39
C ARG A 323 -0.27 -26.53 -24.52
N LYS A 324 -0.81 -27.56 -25.18
CA LYS A 324 -1.45 -28.73 -24.56
C LYS A 324 -0.42 -29.73 -24.05
#